data_AF-K7ADK9-F1
#
_entry.id   AF-K7ADK9-F1
#
_cell.length_a   1.000
_cell.length_b   1.000
_cell.length_c   1.000
_cell.angle_alpha   90.00
_cell.angle_beta   90.00
_cell.angle_gamma   90.00
#
_symmetry.space_group_name_H-M   'P 1'
#
loop_
_entity.id
_entity.type
_entity.pdbx_description
1 polymer ?
#
loop_
_entity_poly.entity_id
_entity_poly.type
_entity_poly.pdbx_seq_one_letter_code
_entity_poly.pdbx_strand_id
1 'polypeptide(L)'
;MTRLFKKAKFLSAAALVALTASQQISAATITFGGQAATDDSGKTSVNVNSNNTINTISDGFFVETFDVATAIPGLPSANDTSYNVTDKSTGCAINSPLLVQPSATNVLNVRSGSERNVAAAPAGNDTCYAYTTPDTVDTPSFVDIDYTDFLTNIGSIEASLAGSSIDYLGFYWGSIDTYNTFEFYSDNTLVKSIAGEEILNLLGGVEGDKESDKSNVYVNIDFTIDEAFNRLRVVSSGIAGEFDNIVVGLTKRDVPAPTGLAFLGLGLMGLALRKKLQK
;
A
#
# COMPACT_ATOMS: atom_id res chain seq x y z
N MET A 1 -66.83 11.74 -29.54
CA MET A 1 -65.95 12.53 -30.43
C MET A 1 -64.90 13.21 -29.56
N THR A 2 -63.65 13.27 -30.04
CA THR A 2 -62.58 14.22 -29.64
C THR A 2 -62.01 14.10 -28.21
N ARG A 3 -60.86 13.42 -28.02
CA ARG A 3 -59.47 13.94 -27.87
C ARG A 3 -59.30 14.95 -26.71
N LEU A 4 -58.30 14.95 -25.83
CA LEU A 4 -56.85 14.89 -26.04
C LEU A 4 -56.12 14.58 -24.70
N PHE A 5 -55.16 13.65 -24.78
CA PHE A 5 -53.84 13.58 -24.11
C PHE A 5 -53.59 14.36 -22.81
N LYS A 6 -53.36 13.64 -21.70
CA LYS A 6 -52.58 14.12 -20.55
C LYS A 6 -51.30 13.28 -20.38
N LYS A 7 -50.20 13.92 -20.80
CA LYS A 7 -48.78 13.78 -20.44
C LYS A 7 -48.37 12.52 -19.66
N ALA A 8 -47.73 11.58 -20.37
CA ALA A 8 -46.83 10.61 -19.76
C ALA A 8 -45.61 11.35 -19.18
N LYS A 9 -45.37 11.20 -17.88
CA LYS A 9 -44.09 11.58 -17.26
C LYS A 9 -43.07 10.51 -17.64
N PHE A 10 -42.23 10.80 -18.64
CA PHE A 10 -40.99 10.08 -18.85
C PHE A 10 -40.05 10.41 -17.68
N LEU A 11 -39.93 9.49 -16.74
CA LEU A 11 -38.78 9.44 -15.84
C LEU A 11 -37.62 8.87 -16.67
N SER A 12 -36.75 9.76 -17.15
CA SER A 12 -35.46 9.35 -17.72
C SER A 12 -34.63 8.73 -16.60
N ALA A 13 -34.68 7.41 -16.48
CA ALA A 13 -33.63 6.66 -15.81
C ALA A 13 -32.40 6.71 -16.72
N ALA A 14 -31.52 7.65 -16.47
CA ALA A 14 -30.17 7.64 -17.05
C ALA A 14 -29.43 6.45 -16.43
N ALA A 15 -29.54 5.28 -17.06
CA ALA A 15 -28.63 4.19 -16.81
C ALA A 15 -27.26 4.61 -17.35
N LEU A 16 -26.35 5.02 -16.46
CA LEU A 16 -24.92 5.01 -16.79
C LEU A 16 -24.52 3.56 -17.02
N VAL A 17 -24.57 3.14 -18.28
CA VAL A 17 -23.82 1.96 -18.71
C VAL A 17 -22.36 2.39 -18.71
N ALA A 18 -21.62 2.03 -17.67
CA ALA A 18 -20.17 2.03 -17.72
C ALA A 18 -19.77 1.04 -18.82
N LEU A 19 -19.45 1.55 -20.00
CA LEU A 19 -18.68 0.78 -20.98
C LEU A 19 -17.28 0.62 -20.40
N THR A 20 -17.05 -0.46 -19.67
CA THR A 20 -15.69 -0.92 -19.42
C THR A 20 -15.15 -1.42 -20.75
N ALA A 21 -14.36 -0.58 -21.43
CA ALA A 21 -13.36 -1.12 -22.33
C ALA A 21 -12.38 -1.90 -21.44
N SER A 22 -12.63 -3.18 -21.24
CA SER A 22 -11.69 -4.06 -20.54
C SER A 22 -10.50 -4.34 -21.45
N GLN A 23 -9.57 -3.40 -21.48
CA GLN A 23 -8.19 -3.71 -21.77
C GLN A 23 -7.38 -3.28 -20.57
N GLN A 24 -7.25 -4.17 -19.58
CA GLN A 24 -6.07 -4.21 -18.74
C GLN A 24 -5.83 -5.68 -18.36
N ILE A 25 -4.89 -6.30 -19.06
CA ILE A 25 -4.02 -7.29 -18.42
C ILE A 25 -2.99 -6.41 -17.69
N SER A 26 -3.37 -5.80 -16.57
CA SER A 26 -2.42 -5.08 -15.71
C SER A 26 -2.14 -5.96 -14.52
N ALA A 27 -0.85 -6.19 -14.27
CA ALA A 27 -0.37 -7.10 -13.23
C ALA A 27 -0.62 -6.65 -11.78
N ALA A 28 -1.10 -5.42 -11.65
CA ALA A 28 -1.54 -4.82 -10.41
C ALA A 28 -2.41 -3.61 -10.74
N THR A 29 -3.33 -3.28 -9.85
CA THR A 29 -4.06 -2.01 -9.89
C THR A 29 -3.38 -1.04 -8.93
N ILE A 30 -2.91 0.10 -9.45
CA ILE A 30 -2.31 1.16 -8.65
C ILE A 30 -3.36 2.24 -8.41
N THR A 31 -3.57 2.59 -7.14
CA THR A 31 -4.41 3.72 -6.76
C THR A 31 -3.70 4.62 -5.76
N PHE A 32 -4.14 5.88 -5.67
CA PHE A 32 -3.55 6.87 -4.78
C PHE A 32 -4.57 7.33 -3.76
N GLY A 33 -4.07 7.65 -2.57
CA GLY A 33 -4.88 8.11 -1.46
C GLY A 33 -4.78 7.16 -0.29
N GLY A 34 -5.06 7.71 0.89
CA GLY A 34 -5.04 7.00 2.15
C GLY A 34 -5.90 7.78 3.13
N GLN A 35 -5.67 7.55 4.40
CA GLN A 35 -6.21 8.37 5.48
C GLN A 35 -5.09 9.11 6.20
N ALA A 36 -5.43 10.21 6.86
CA ALA A 36 -4.50 10.89 7.75
C ALA A 36 -4.17 9.95 8.93
N ALA A 37 -2.89 9.80 9.22
CA ALA A 37 -2.44 9.06 10.37
C ALA A 37 -2.65 9.90 11.65
N THR A 38 -3.02 9.25 12.75
CA THR A 38 -3.30 9.91 14.04
C THR A 38 -2.14 9.81 15.03
N ASP A 39 -1.02 9.22 14.60
CA ASP A 39 0.25 9.13 15.33
C ASP A 39 1.30 10.11 14.80
N ASP A 40 0.89 11.07 13.96
CA ASP A 40 1.74 12.08 13.31
C ASP A 40 2.70 11.56 12.22
N SER A 41 2.51 10.33 11.72
CA SER A 41 3.29 9.75 10.59
C SER A 41 2.79 10.18 9.19
N GLY A 42 1.94 11.21 9.11
CA GLY A 42 1.39 11.74 7.86
C GLY A 42 0.20 10.95 7.32
N LYS A 43 0.43 9.97 6.44
CA LYS A 43 -0.64 9.20 5.75
C LYS A 43 -0.45 7.70 5.89
N THR A 44 -1.56 6.99 6.11
CA THR A 44 -1.59 5.52 6.17
C THR A 44 -2.74 4.93 5.32
N SER A 45 -2.77 3.60 5.17
CA SER A 45 -3.80 2.90 4.42
C SER A 45 -5.16 3.01 5.10
N VAL A 46 -6.23 3.10 4.30
CA VAL A 46 -7.63 2.97 4.77
C VAL A 46 -7.98 1.56 5.26
N ASN A 47 -7.10 0.57 5.01
CA ASN A 47 -7.30 -0.83 5.39
C ASN A 47 -6.86 -1.14 6.83
N VAL A 48 -6.21 -0.18 7.51
CA VAL A 48 -5.78 -0.30 8.91
C VAL A 48 -6.36 0.82 9.77
N ASN A 49 -6.17 0.77 11.08
CA ASN A 49 -6.58 1.87 11.94
C ASN A 49 -5.71 3.11 11.66
N SER A 50 -6.26 4.31 11.82
CA SER A 50 -5.54 5.56 11.52
C SER A 50 -4.29 5.78 12.37
N ASN A 51 -4.11 5.07 13.49
CA ASN A 51 -2.91 5.09 14.32
C ASN A 51 -1.90 3.99 13.95
N ASN A 52 -1.93 3.49 12.71
CA ASN A 52 -1.05 2.44 12.21
C ASN A 52 -1.10 1.11 12.99
N THR A 53 -2.25 0.82 13.62
CA THR A 53 -2.48 -0.47 14.29
C THR A 53 -3.48 -1.32 13.52
N ILE A 54 -3.47 -2.62 13.81
CA ILE A 54 -4.50 -3.58 13.40
C ILE A 54 -5.29 -4.02 14.63
N ASN A 55 -6.54 -4.46 14.45
CA ASN A 55 -7.35 -4.90 15.59
C ASN A 55 -6.95 -6.31 16.04
N THR A 56 -6.61 -7.16 15.07
CA THR A 56 -6.15 -8.53 15.29
C THR A 56 -5.31 -9.00 14.11
N ILE A 57 -4.41 -9.94 14.34
CA ILE A 57 -3.59 -10.55 13.28
C ILE A 57 -4.49 -11.21 12.22
N SER A 58 -5.65 -11.77 12.63
CA SER A 58 -6.61 -12.38 11.71
C SER A 58 -7.23 -11.42 10.69
N ASP A 59 -7.12 -10.09 10.90
CA ASP A 59 -7.50 -9.09 9.88
C ASP A 59 -6.60 -9.20 8.64
N GLY A 60 -5.46 -9.89 8.74
CA GLY A 60 -4.55 -10.21 7.63
C GLY A 60 -3.86 -8.99 7.03
N PHE A 61 -3.78 -7.89 7.78
CA PHE A 61 -2.97 -6.73 7.48
C PHE A 61 -1.77 -6.65 8.43
N PHE A 62 -0.65 -6.14 7.92
CA PHE A 62 0.59 -5.95 8.67
C PHE A 62 1.17 -4.59 8.31
N VAL A 63 1.75 -3.93 9.29
CA VAL A 63 2.17 -2.52 9.24
C VAL A 63 3.62 -2.40 9.71
N GLU A 64 4.40 -1.60 9.01
CA GLU A 64 5.74 -1.14 9.41
C GLU A 64 5.79 0.38 9.23
N THR A 65 6.00 1.10 10.33
CA THR A 65 6.13 2.58 10.36
C THR A 65 7.51 3.04 10.82
N PHE A 66 8.43 2.10 11.05
CA PHE A 66 9.76 2.36 11.60
C PHE A 66 9.77 2.98 13.00
N ASP A 67 8.61 3.05 13.68
CA ASP A 67 8.47 3.55 15.04
C ASP A 67 8.39 2.40 16.04
N VAL A 68 9.18 2.43 17.11
CA VAL A 68 9.08 1.43 18.20
C VAL A 68 7.66 1.38 18.80
N ALA A 69 6.94 2.50 18.78
CA ALA A 69 5.62 2.64 19.39
C ALA A 69 4.48 1.90 18.66
N THR A 70 4.63 1.62 17.37
CA THR A 70 3.59 1.02 16.50
C THR A 70 3.77 -0.48 16.29
N ALA A 71 4.74 -1.10 16.97
CA ALA A 71 5.03 -2.53 16.84
C ALA A 71 3.77 -3.38 17.05
N ILE A 72 3.47 -4.27 16.09
CA ILE A 72 2.25 -5.08 16.11
C ILE A 72 2.33 -6.11 17.25
N PRO A 73 1.41 -6.07 18.23
CA PRO A 73 1.38 -7.06 19.31
C PRO A 73 1.15 -8.47 18.77
N GLY A 74 1.95 -9.44 19.23
CA GLY A 74 1.79 -10.85 18.88
C GLY A 74 2.62 -11.32 17.68
N LEU A 75 3.29 -10.41 16.97
CA LEU A 75 4.33 -10.77 16.02
C LEU A 75 5.69 -10.87 16.72
N PRO A 76 6.55 -11.83 16.33
CA PRO A 76 7.94 -11.82 16.73
C PRO A 76 8.60 -10.56 16.16
N SER A 77 8.95 -9.60 16.99
CA SER A 77 9.79 -8.49 16.56
C SER A 77 10.90 -8.24 17.55
N ALA A 78 12.08 -7.96 17.01
CA ALA A 78 13.12 -7.24 17.72
C ALA A 78 13.11 -5.84 17.12
N ASN A 79 13.08 -4.81 17.96
CA ASN A 79 13.29 -3.44 17.50
C ASN A 79 14.71 -3.33 16.94
N ASP A 80 14.86 -3.52 15.63
CA ASP A 80 16.15 -3.43 14.97
C ASP A 80 16.52 -1.97 14.76
N THR A 81 17.54 -1.56 15.51
CA THR A 81 18.07 -0.19 15.49
C THR A 81 19.38 -0.10 14.72
N SER A 82 19.77 -1.16 14.00
CA SER A 82 21.03 -1.21 13.23
C SER A 82 21.11 -0.16 12.12
N TYR A 83 19.96 0.34 11.67
CA TYR A 83 19.84 1.34 10.60
C TYR A 83 19.58 2.76 11.12
N ASN A 84 19.63 2.96 12.44
CA ASN A 84 19.36 4.27 13.04
C ASN A 84 20.51 5.24 12.78
N VAL A 85 20.16 6.43 12.33
CA VAL A 85 21.07 7.57 12.23
C VAL A 85 21.32 8.17 13.63
N THR A 86 22.59 8.41 13.95
CA THR A 86 23.02 8.99 15.24
C THR A 86 22.33 10.34 15.49
N ASP A 87 21.78 10.53 16.69
CA ASP A 87 21.05 11.74 17.13
C ASP A 87 19.81 12.12 16.31
N LYS A 88 19.36 11.25 15.38
CA LYS A 88 18.21 11.50 14.50
C LYS A 88 17.13 10.42 14.55
N SER A 89 17.29 9.42 15.41
CA SER A 89 16.44 8.19 15.37
C SER A 89 15.88 7.82 16.73
N THR A 90 15.62 8.81 17.58
CA THR A 90 15.01 8.57 18.88
C THR A 90 13.62 7.99 18.68
N GLY A 91 13.41 6.76 19.18
CA GLY A 91 12.14 6.05 19.03
C GLY A 91 12.01 5.26 17.72
N CYS A 92 13.00 5.28 16.83
CA CYS A 92 12.95 4.54 15.58
C CYS A 92 13.51 3.13 15.70
N ALA A 93 12.89 2.19 15.00
CA ALA A 93 13.37 0.84 14.76
C ALA A 93 12.58 0.20 13.63
N ILE A 94 13.20 -0.68 12.85
CA ILE A 94 12.45 -1.66 12.07
C ILE A 94 11.85 -2.63 13.08
N ASN A 95 10.52 -2.69 13.15
CA ASN A 95 9.79 -3.39 14.21
C ASN A 95 8.93 -4.55 13.68
N SER A 96 9.08 -4.87 12.41
CA SER A 96 8.45 -6.00 11.75
C SER A 96 9.36 -7.25 11.74
N PRO A 97 8.81 -8.47 11.64
CA PRO A 97 9.58 -9.72 11.50
C PRO A 97 10.32 -9.85 10.15
N LEU A 98 10.43 -8.77 9.37
CA LEU A 98 10.87 -8.81 7.98
C LEU A 98 12.39 -8.87 7.88
N LEU A 99 12.87 -9.64 6.92
CA LEU A 99 14.28 -9.66 6.59
C LEU A 99 14.59 -8.47 5.68
N VAL A 100 15.39 -7.54 6.18
CA VAL A 100 15.78 -6.32 5.45
C VAL A 100 17.25 -6.42 5.05
N GLN A 101 17.53 -6.23 3.76
CA GLN A 101 18.84 -6.45 3.16
C GLN A 101 19.22 -5.29 2.23
N PRO A 102 19.95 -4.29 2.72
CA PRO A 102 20.51 -3.25 1.87
C PRO A 102 21.66 -3.78 1.00
N SER A 103 21.84 -3.21 -0.19
CA SER A 103 22.91 -3.59 -1.12
C SER A 103 24.31 -3.21 -0.64
N ALA A 104 24.41 -2.28 0.32
CA ALA A 104 25.63 -1.92 1.04
C ALA A 104 25.30 -1.31 2.41
N THR A 105 26.29 -1.20 3.30
CA THR A 105 26.10 -0.85 4.72
C THR A 105 25.32 0.46 4.98
N ASN A 106 25.49 1.48 4.14
CA ASN A 106 24.90 2.81 4.37
C ASN A 106 23.69 3.10 3.46
N VAL A 107 23.18 2.08 2.77
CA VAL A 107 22.12 2.28 1.76
C VAL A 107 20.76 2.48 2.41
N LEU A 108 20.44 1.72 3.46
CA LEU A 108 19.23 1.89 4.24
C LEU A 108 19.53 2.66 5.52
N ASN A 109 18.67 3.64 5.83
CA ASN A 109 18.72 4.39 7.07
C ASN A 109 17.30 4.65 7.57
N VAL A 110 17.13 4.76 8.88
CA VAL A 110 15.88 5.13 9.55
C VAL A 110 16.14 6.35 10.42
N ARG A 111 15.25 7.35 10.35
CA ARG A 111 15.36 8.61 11.11
C ARG A 111 14.01 9.30 11.26
N SER A 112 13.97 10.37 12.05
CA SER A 112 12.92 11.38 12.02
C SER A 112 13.41 12.74 11.49
N GLY A 113 12.46 13.55 11.02
CA GLY A 113 12.69 14.88 10.48
C GLY A 113 13.52 14.93 9.19
N SER A 114 13.62 16.12 8.62
CA SER A 114 14.33 16.36 7.34
C SER A 114 15.76 16.87 7.54
N GLU A 115 16.66 16.55 6.61
CA GLU A 115 17.99 17.12 6.53
C GLU A 115 18.41 17.37 5.08
N ARG A 116 18.93 18.58 4.84
CA ARG A 116 19.31 19.02 3.51
C ARG A 116 20.39 18.10 2.94
N ASN A 117 20.18 17.64 1.71
CA ASN A 117 21.08 16.73 0.99
C ASN A 117 21.31 15.39 1.73
N VAL A 118 20.34 14.93 2.53
CA VAL A 118 20.39 13.62 3.19
C VAL A 118 19.07 12.87 3.03
N ALA A 119 17.97 13.47 3.46
CA ALA A 119 16.62 12.88 3.36
C ALA A 119 15.56 13.94 3.66
N ALA A 120 14.36 13.76 3.11
CA ALA A 120 13.18 14.53 3.46
C ALA A 120 12.12 13.62 4.10
N ALA A 121 11.67 13.96 5.31
CA ALA A 121 10.51 13.30 5.88
C ALA A 121 9.31 13.47 4.92
N PRO A 122 8.52 12.41 4.67
CA PRO A 122 7.29 12.54 3.90
C PRO A 122 6.42 13.68 4.46
N ALA A 123 5.71 14.41 3.59
CA ALA A 123 4.95 15.59 4.02
C ALA A 123 4.00 15.28 5.20
N GLY A 124 4.11 16.07 6.28
CA GLY A 124 3.30 15.89 7.49
C GLY A 124 3.68 14.68 8.36
N ASN A 125 4.83 14.06 8.13
CA ASN A 125 5.40 13.02 8.98
C ASN A 125 6.41 13.64 9.97
N ASP A 126 6.05 13.62 11.26
CA ASP A 126 6.89 14.06 12.38
C ASP A 126 7.49 12.88 13.17
N THR A 127 7.28 11.64 12.71
CA THR A 127 7.76 10.38 13.30
C THR A 127 8.93 9.80 12.49
N CYS A 128 9.22 8.52 12.69
CA CYS A 128 10.28 7.81 11.99
C CYS A 128 9.86 7.45 10.56
N TYR A 129 10.82 7.39 9.65
CA TYR A 129 10.66 6.89 8.29
C TYR A 129 11.96 6.25 7.82
N ALA A 130 11.86 5.38 6.81
CA ALA A 130 13.02 4.81 6.15
C ALA A 130 13.37 5.61 4.89
N TYR A 131 14.66 5.64 4.56
CA TYR A 131 15.11 6.17 3.29
C TYR A 131 16.28 5.38 2.72
N THR A 132 16.33 5.35 1.39
CA THR A 132 17.38 4.69 0.62
C THR A 132 18.28 5.74 -0.02
N THR A 133 19.59 5.67 0.22
CA THR A 133 20.61 6.47 -0.48
C THR A 133 21.60 5.56 -1.21
N PRO A 134 22.10 5.96 -2.39
CA PRO A 134 23.09 5.17 -3.09
C PRO A 134 24.44 5.20 -2.38
N ASP A 135 25.16 4.07 -2.40
CA ASP A 135 26.55 4.00 -1.93
C ASP A 135 27.49 4.82 -2.83
N THR A 136 27.13 4.96 -4.11
CA THR A 136 27.81 5.83 -5.08
C THR A 136 26.76 6.62 -5.86
N VAL A 137 26.82 7.95 -5.80
CA VAL A 137 25.90 8.85 -6.54
C VAL A 137 25.81 8.46 -8.01
N ASP A 138 24.60 8.53 -8.58
CA ASP A 138 24.25 8.12 -9.95
C ASP A 138 24.41 6.61 -10.23
N THR A 139 24.75 5.81 -9.22
CA THR A 139 24.76 4.34 -9.30
C THR A 139 23.63 3.79 -8.45
N PRO A 140 22.66 3.05 -9.04
CA PRO A 140 21.55 2.49 -8.28
C PRO A 140 22.04 1.60 -7.13
N SER A 141 21.58 1.91 -5.93
CA SER A 141 21.61 1.00 -4.78
C SER A 141 20.19 0.65 -4.38
N PHE A 142 20.02 -0.41 -3.60
CA PHE A 142 18.70 -0.88 -3.24
C PHE A 142 18.63 -1.45 -1.84
N VAL A 143 17.43 -1.50 -1.30
CA VAL A 143 17.08 -2.30 -0.12
C VAL A 143 16.03 -3.33 -0.52
N ASP A 144 16.29 -4.58 -0.18
CA ASP A 144 15.31 -5.65 -0.27
C ASP A 144 14.61 -5.83 1.09
N ILE A 145 13.29 -5.90 1.07
CA ILE A 145 12.43 -6.31 2.18
C ILE A 145 11.81 -7.64 1.77
N ASP A 146 12.29 -8.73 2.37
CA ASP A 146 11.91 -10.10 2.06
C ASP A 146 10.86 -10.62 3.06
N TYR A 147 9.72 -11.04 2.51
CA TYR A 147 8.56 -11.54 3.23
C TYR A 147 8.50 -13.08 3.26
N THR A 148 9.45 -13.79 2.64
CA THR A 148 9.39 -15.25 2.45
C THR A 148 9.28 -16.01 3.78
N ASP A 149 10.15 -15.69 4.75
CA ASP A 149 10.11 -16.33 6.06
C ASP A 149 8.87 -15.92 6.86
N PHE A 150 8.46 -14.66 6.76
CA PHE A 150 7.23 -14.17 7.38
C PHE A 150 6.00 -14.95 6.87
N LEU A 151 5.83 -15.05 5.55
CA LEU A 151 4.72 -15.77 4.90
C LEU A 151 4.74 -17.27 5.22
N THR A 152 5.93 -17.86 5.33
CA THR A 152 6.08 -19.28 5.71
C THR A 152 5.63 -19.52 7.15
N ASN A 153 5.89 -18.58 8.06
CA ASN A 153 5.67 -18.76 9.49
C ASN A 153 4.35 -18.18 10.01
N ILE A 154 3.65 -17.33 9.25
CA ILE A 154 2.44 -16.64 9.72
C ILE A 154 1.34 -17.61 10.19
N GLY A 155 1.24 -18.78 9.55
CA GLY A 155 0.28 -19.83 9.94
C GLY A 155 0.51 -20.42 11.34
N SER A 156 1.71 -20.28 11.90
CA SER A 156 2.03 -20.68 13.28
C SER A 156 1.61 -19.63 14.30
N ILE A 157 1.45 -18.37 13.87
CA ILE A 157 0.99 -17.25 14.70
C ILE A 157 -0.54 -17.17 14.63
N GLU A 158 -1.09 -17.24 13.42
CA GLU A 158 -2.52 -17.19 13.14
C GLU A 158 -2.89 -18.25 12.09
N ALA A 159 -3.54 -19.32 12.54
CA ALA A 159 -3.82 -20.49 11.72
C ALA A 159 -4.71 -20.18 10.50
N SER A 160 -5.60 -19.19 10.60
CA SER A 160 -6.45 -18.78 9.48
C SER A 160 -5.66 -18.20 8.30
N LEU A 161 -4.44 -17.68 8.55
CA LEU A 161 -3.56 -17.10 7.56
C LEU A 161 -2.53 -18.09 7.00
N ALA A 162 -2.55 -19.35 7.42
CA ALA A 162 -1.58 -20.35 6.94
C ALA A 162 -1.61 -20.50 5.41
N GLY A 163 -0.45 -20.36 4.77
CA GLY A 163 -0.32 -20.44 3.31
C GLY A 163 -0.95 -19.25 2.57
N SER A 164 -0.93 -18.07 3.19
CA SER A 164 -1.27 -16.82 2.52
C SER A 164 -0.14 -16.34 1.61
N SER A 165 -0.49 -15.43 0.71
CA SER A 165 0.41 -14.66 -0.15
C SER A 165 0.10 -13.17 0.05
N ILE A 166 0.98 -12.27 -0.40
CA ILE A 166 0.68 -10.84 -0.40
C ILE A 166 -0.06 -10.49 -1.69
N ASP A 167 -1.24 -9.89 -1.56
CA ASP A 167 -2.04 -9.37 -2.68
C ASP A 167 -2.36 -7.88 -2.58
N TYR A 168 -1.88 -7.22 -1.52
CA TYR A 168 -1.98 -5.79 -1.34
C TYR A 168 -0.70 -5.26 -0.72
N LEU A 169 -0.19 -4.15 -1.26
CA LEU A 169 0.82 -3.33 -0.60
C LEU A 169 0.42 -1.86 -0.70
N GLY A 170 0.45 -1.17 0.42
CA GLY A 170 0.38 0.28 0.51
C GLY A 170 1.60 0.85 1.20
N PHE A 171 1.99 2.08 0.87
CA PHE A 171 3.07 2.79 1.55
C PHE A 171 2.95 4.30 1.30
N TYR A 172 3.47 5.09 2.24
CA TYR A 172 3.60 6.52 2.07
C TYR A 172 4.92 6.85 1.40
N TRP A 173 4.88 7.30 0.15
CA TRP A 173 6.06 7.72 -0.60
C TRP A 173 6.22 9.24 -0.46
N GLY A 174 7.31 9.67 0.18
CA GLY A 174 7.65 11.07 0.39
C GLY A 174 8.57 11.62 -0.69
N SER A 175 8.53 12.94 -0.89
CA SER A 175 9.49 13.71 -1.71
C SER A 175 9.88 13.02 -3.03
N ILE A 176 8.90 12.49 -3.77
CA ILE A 176 9.19 11.58 -4.90
C ILE A 176 10.17 12.21 -5.89
N ASP A 177 11.26 11.49 -6.17
CA ASP A 177 12.21 11.79 -7.24
C ASP A 177 12.14 10.77 -8.40
N THR A 178 12.57 11.23 -9.58
CA THR A 178 12.56 10.46 -10.84
C THR A 178 13.56 9.30 -10.84
N TYR A 179 14.58 9.37 -9.99
CA TYR A 179 15.60 8.33 -9.83
C TYR A 179 15.28 7.28 -8.76
N ASN A 180 14.07 7.31 -8.20
CA ASN A 180 13.59 6.33 -7.23
C ASN A 180 12.63 5.33 -7.89
N THR A 181 12.69 4.07 -7.51
CA THR A 181 11.81 3.01 -8.04
C THR A 181 11.45 2.00 -6.96
N PHE A 182 10.20 1.54 -6.96
CA PHE A 182 9.73 0.42 -6.14
C PHE A 182 9.48 -0.78 -7.04
N GLU A 183 10.16 -1.88 -6.76
CA GLU A 183 10.13 -3.10 -7.54
C GLU A 183 9.60 -4.27 -6.71
N PHE A 184 8.77 -5.11 -7.30
CA PHE A 184 8.08 -6.21 -6.64
C PHE A 184 8.50 -7.51 -7.31
N TYR A 185 9.03 -8.43 -6.52
CA TYR A 185 9.55 -9.70 -7.01
C TYR A 185 8.79 -10.89 -6.41
N SER A 186 8.55 -11.88 -7.26
CA SER A 186 8.28 -13.25 -6.84
C SER A 186 9.57 -14.03 -7.04
N ASP A 187 10.25 -14.33 -5.93
CA ASP A 187 11.59 -14.88 -5.89
C ASP A 187 12.58 -13.98 -6.68
N ASN A 188 13.04 -14.43 -7.84
CA ASN A 188 13.95 -13.69 -8.71
C ASN A 188 13.25 -13.08 -9.93
N THR A 189 11.93 -13.22 -10.04
CA THR A 189 11.14 -12.71 -11.16
C THR A 189 10.54 -11.37 -10.79
N LEU A 190 10.86 -10.32 -11.56
CA LEU A 190 10.22 -9.02 -11.42
C LEU A 190 8.76 -9.14 -11.85
N VAL A 191 7.84 -8.90 -10.92
CA VAL A 191 6.39 -8.91 -11.13
C VAL A 191 5.92 -7.52 -11.58
N LYS A 192 6.34 -6.48 -10.85
CA LYS A 192 5.94 -5.10 -11.11
C LYS A 192 7.05 -4.15 -10.72
N SER A 193 7.12 -3.01 -11.41
CA SER A 193 7.97 -1.87 -11.05
C SER A 193 7.15 -0.59 -11.16
N ILE A 194 7.42 0.36 -10.27
CA ILE A 194 6.80 1.67 -10.21
C ILE A 194 7.93 2.70 -10.04
N ALA A 195 8.14 3.51 -11.07
CA ALA A 195 9.15 4.57 -11.06
C ALA A 195 8.55 5.89 -10.57
N GLY A 196 9.35 6.70 -9.86
CA GLY A 196 8.89 8.02 -9.39
C GLY A 196 8.44 8.94 -10.52
N GLU A 197 9.12 8.90 -11.67
CA GLU A 197 8.72 9.65 -12.88
C GLU A 197 7.30 9.31 -13.34
N GLU A 198 6.89 8.03 -13.28
CA GLU A 198 5.54 7.60 -13.67
C GLU A 198 4.48 8.27 -12.78
N ILE A 199 4.73 8.29 -11.47
CA ILE A 199 3.81 8.83 -10.47
C ILE A 199 3.74 10.35 -10.55
N LEU A 200 4.89 11.02 -10.66
CA LEU A 200 4.96 12.48 -10.81
C LEU A 200 4.23 12.94 -12.07
N ASN A 201 4.43 12.26 -13.19
CA ASN A 201 3.72 12.58 -14.45
C ASN A 201 2.21 12.38 -14.33
N LEU A 202 1.77 11.30 -13.66
CA LEU A 202 0.35 10.99 -13.49
C LEU A 202 -0.36 12.03 -12.60
N LEU A 203 0.31 12.51 -11.55
CA LEU A 203 -0.28 13.42 -10.58
C LEU A 203 0.02 14.90 -10.85
N GLY A 204 0.89 15.17 -11.84
CA GLY A 204 1.42 16.51 -12.10
C GLY A 204 2.24 17.05 -10.92
N GLY A 205 3.02 16.17 -10.30
CA GLY A 205 3.93 16.48 -9.21
C GLY A 205 5.24 17.11 -9.69
N VAL A 206 6.02 17.60 -8.73
CA VAL A 206 7.37 18.13 -8.96
C VAL A 206 8.34 17.26 -8.17
N GLU A 207 9.39 16.80 -8.84
CA GLU A 207 10.44 16.00 -8.24
C GLU A 207 11.02 16.67 -6.97
N GLY A 208 11.16 15.88 -5.90
CA GLY A 208 11.76 16.31 -4.63
C GLY A 208 10.96 17.37 -3.85
N ASP A 209 9.71 17.64 -4.23
CA ASP A 209 8.85 18.56 -3.48
C ASP A 209 8.43 17.91 -2.15
N LYS A 210 8.78 18.58 -1.04
CA LYS A 210 8.66 18.05 0.33
C LYS A 210 7.30 18.30 0.96
N GLU A 211 6.46 19.11 0.33
CA GLU A 211 5.20 19.60 0.91
C GLU A 211 3.99 19.21 0.07
N SER A 212 4.15 19.12 -1.25
CA SER A 212 3.03 18.90 -2.16
C SER A 212 2.48 17.47 -2.06
N ASP A 213 1.15 17.36 -1.92
CA ASP A 213 0.41 16.09 -2.02
C ASP A 213 0.53 15.38 -3.38
N LYS A 214 1.17 16.02 -4.37
CA LYS A 214 1.45 15.42 -5.69
C LYS A 214 2.82 14.75 -5.77
N SER A 215 3.67 15.00 -4.78
CA SER A 215 5.01 14.40 -4.61
C SER A 215 5.15 13.68 -3.27
N ASN A 216 4.09 13.69 -2.44
CA ASN A 216 3.98 12.99 -1.17
C ASN A 216 2.65 12.25 -1.15
N VAL A 217 2.66 10.98 -1.53
CA VAL A 217 1.44 10.21 -1.81
C VAL A 217 1.43 8.87 -1.14
N TYR A 218 0.26 8.51 -0.62
CA TYR A 218 0.01 7.13 -0.22
C TYR A 218 -0.33 6.33 -1.48
N VAL A 219 0.53 5.39 -1.83
CA VAL A 219 0.39 4.51 -3.00
C VAL A 219 -0.23 3.20 -2.51
N ASN A 220 -1.23 2.70 -3.22
CA ASN A 220 -1.85 1.40 -2.96
C ASN A 220 -1.72 0.55 -4.22
N ILE A 221 -1.40 -0.72 -4.03
CA ILE A 221 -1.15 -1.67 -5.10
C ILE A 221 -1.89 -2.95 -4.77
N ASP A 222 -2.94 -3.23 -5.53
CA ASP A 222 -3.69 -4.49 -5.48
C ASP A 222 -3.16 -5.43 -6.56
N PHE A 223 -2.57 -6.56 -6.15
CA PHE A 223 -2.04 -7.57 -7.05
C PHE A 223 -3.11 -8.62 -7.36
N THR A 224 -3.05 -9.21 -8.55
CA THR A 224 -3.86 -10.41 -8.81
C THR A 224 -3.21 -11.63 -8.16
N ILE A 225 -3.98 -12.71 -7.96
CA ILE A 225 -3.48 -13.93 -7.30
C ILE A 225 -2.27 -14.53 -8.02
N ASP A 226 -2.22 -14.43 -9.35
CA ASP A 226 -1.13 -14.96 -10.17
C ASP A 226 0.16 -14.11 -10.08
N GLU A 227 0.09 -12.96 -9.38
CA GLU A 227 1.12 -11.92 -9.32
C GLU A 227 1.47 -11.55 -7.88
N ALA A 228 1.21 -12.46 -6.94
CA ALA A 228 1.70 -12.29 -5.57
C ALA A 228 3.23 -12.16 -5.56
N PHE A 229 3.72 -11.22 -4.77
CA PHE A 229 5.15 -11.00 -4.57
C PHE A 229 5.57 -11.46 -3.17
N ASN A 230 6.87 -11.76 -2.99
CA ASN A 230 7.47 -12.07 -1.70
C ASN A 230 8.65 -11.16 -1.36
N ARG A 231 9.08 -10.28 -2.27
CA ARG A 231 10.13 -9.30 -2.00
C ARG A 231 9.78 -7.94 -2.60
N LEU A 232 9.79 -6.93 -1.74
CA LEU A 232 9.81 -5.52 -2.15
C LEU A 232 11.26 -5.07 -2.26
N ARG A 233 11.60 -4.37 -3.32
CA ARG A 233 12.87 -3.70 -3.51
C ARG A 233 12.67 -2.21 -3.71
N VAL A 234 13.32 -1.40 -2.88
CA VAL A 234 13.36 0.06 -3.05
C VAL A 234 14.71 0.43 -3.64
N VAL A 235 14.71 1.09 -4.80
CA VAL A 235 15.90 1.48 -5.55
C VAL A 235 16.03 2.99 -5.55
N SER A 236 17.23 3.49 -5.34
CA SER A 236 17.57 4.90 -5.56
C SER A 236 18.98 5.04 -6.12
N SER A 237 19.17 5.97 -7.06
CA SER A 237 20.49 6.42 -7.50
C SER A 237 20.83 7.84 -7.04
N GLY A 238 20.01 8.44 -6.17
CA GLY A 238 20.17 9.81 -5.68
C GLY A 238 19.72 9.97 -4.22
N ILE A 239 19.56 11.22 -3.75
CA ILE A 239 19.24 11.53 -2.35
C ILE A 239 17.82 12.10 -2.27
N ALA A 240 16.84 11.35 -1.78
CA ALA A 240 16.87 9.93 -1.40
C ALA A 240 15.57 9.26 -1.86
N GLY A 241 15.43 7.95 -1.65
CA GLY A 241 14.14 7.28 -1.78
C GLY A 241 13.46 7.14 -0.42
N GLU A 242 12.57 8.06 -0.05
CA GLU A 242 11.90 8.09 1.26
C GLU A 242 10.55 7.38 1.27
N PHE A 243 10.33 6.55 2.28
CA PHE A 243 9.08 5.80 2.45
C PHE A 243 8.76 5.49 3.91
N ASP A 244 7.47 5.40 4.19
CA ASP A 244 6.95 5.07 5.51
C ASP A 244 5.59 4.37 5.43
N ASN A 245 5.02 3.97 6.57
CA ASN A 245 3.67 3.44 6.73
C ASN A 245 3.35 2.32 5.71
N ILE A 246 4.28 1.37 5.60
CA ILE A 246 4.11 0.20 4.75
C ILE A 246 2.99 -0.65 5.35
N VAL A 247 2.00 -0.97 4.53
CA VAL A 247 0.90 -1.86 4.88
C VAL A 247 0.83 -2.99 3.87
N VAL A 248 0.99 -4.24 4.30
CA VAL A 248 0.77 -5.42 3.46
C VAL A 248 -0.51 -6.14 3.83
N GLY A 249 -1.24 -6.61 2.84
CA GLY A 249 -2.47 -7.40 2.99
C GLY A 249 -2.27 -8.82 2.47
N LEU A 250 -2.81 -9.79 3.19
CA LEU A 250 -2.68 -11.21 2.90
C LEU A 250 -3.92 -11.79 2.23
N THR A 251 -3.74 -12.70 1.27
CA THR A 251 -4.83 -13.31 0.47
C THR A 251 -5.91 -14.04 1.28
N LYS A 252 -5.60 -14.55 2.48
CA LYS A 252 -6.56 -15.24 3.35
C LYS A 252 -7.12 -14.36 4.47
N ARG A 253 -6.99 -13.04 4.35
CA ARG A 253 -7.59 -12.08 5.28
C ARG A 253 -9.11 -12.16 5.27
N ASP A 254 -9.73 -11.83 6.39
CA ASP A 254 -11.19 -11.77 6.51
C ASP A 254 -11.73 -10.50 5.84
N VAL A 255 -11.93 -10.55 4.51
CA VAL A 255 -12.57 -9.45 3.77
C VAL A 255 -14.08 -9.66 3.76
N PRO A 256 -14.89 -8.66 4.20
CA PRO A 256 -16.33 -8.74 4.04
C PRO A 256 -16.70 -9.02 2.58
N ALA A 257 -17.49 -10.07 2.34
CA ALA A 257 -17.90 -10.43 0.99
C ALA A 257 -18.50 -9.21 0.25
N PRO A 258 -18.16 -8.99 -1.03
CA PRO A 258 -18.66 -7.83 -1.77
C PRO A 258 -20.17 -7.74 -1.66
N THR A 259 -20.70 -6.60 -1.19
CA THR A 259 -22.15 -6.41 -0.96
C THR A 259 -22.97 -6.69 -2.24
N GLY A 260 -22.34 -6.59 -3.41
CA GLY A 260 -22.92 -6.97 -4.70
C GLY A 260 -23.39 -8.42 -4.79
N LEU A 261 -22.73 -9.38 -4.11
CA LEU A 261 -23.18 -10.78 -4.07
C LEU A 261 -24.47 -10.93 -3.26
N ALA A 262 -24.61 -10.18 -2.16
CA ALA A 262 -25.85 -10.14 -1.39
C ALA A 262 -26.99 -9.55 -2.23
N PHE A 263 -26.75 -8.48 -2.98
CA PHE A 263 -27.74 -7.90 -3.88
C PHE A 263 -28.10 -8.81 -5.07
N LEU A 264 -27.12 -9.51 -5.66
CA LEU A 264 -27.38 -10.51 -6.70
C LEU A 264 -28.24 -11.65 -6.15
N GLY A 265 -27.91 -12.16 -4.96
CA GLY A 265 -28.69 -13.18 -4.26
C GLY A 265 -30.12 -12.73 -4.00
N LEU A 266 -30.33 -11.52 -3.49
CA LEU A 266 -31.65 -10.93 -3.27
C LEU A 266 -32.41 -10.71 -4.60
N GLY A 267 -31.73 -10.27 -5.66
CA GLY A 267 -32.32 -10.09 -6.99
C GLY A 267 -32.82 -11.40 -7.59
N LEU A 268 -32.02 -12.47 -7.50
CA LEU A 268 -32.41 -13.81 -7.92
C LEU A 268 -33.57 -14.38 -7.11
N MET A 269 -33.58 -14.13 -5.79
CA MET A 269 -34.69 -14.50 -4.91
C MET A 269 -35.99 -13.80 -5.30
N GLY A 270 -35.92 -12.49 -5.60
CA GLY A 270 -37.05 -11.69 -6.06
C GLY A 270 -37.63 -12.19 -7.39
N LEU A 271 -36.77 -12.60 -8.33
CA LEU A 271 -37.18 -13.22 -9.60
C LEU A 271 -37.89 -14.56 -9.40
N ALA A 272 -37.38 -15.41 -8.50
CA ALA A 272 -37.99 -16.70 -8.18
C ALA A 272 -39.37 -16.54 -7.52
N LEU A 273 -39.51 -15.59 -6.59
CA LEU A 273 -40.79 -15.27 -5.93
C LEU A 273 -41.81 -14.68 -6.91
N ARG A 274 -41.38 -13.77 -7.80
CA ARG A 274 -42.25 -13.22 -8.85
C ARG A 274 -42.78 -14.29 -9.79
N LYS A 275 -41.95 -15.28 -10.14
CA LYS A 275 -42.36 -16.41 -11.00
C LYS A 275 -43.35 -17.36 -10.32
N LYS A 276 -43.32 -17.45 -8.99
CA LYS A 276 -44.32 -18.18 -8.18
C LYS A 276 -45.64 -17.43 -8.05
N LEU A 277 -45.62 -16.11 -8.00
CA LEU A 277 -46.81 -15.26 -7.88
C LEU A 277 -47.55 -15.03 -9.22
N GLN A 278 -46.92 -15.37 -10.35
CA GLN A 278 -47.50 -15.28 -11.70
C GLN A 278 -48.10 -16.62 -12.20
N LYS A 279 -48.13 -17.65 -11.36
CA LYS A 279 -48.91 -18.87 -11.56
C LYS A 279 -50.16 -18.83 -10.68
#